data_AF-A0A2S3UT59-F1
#
_entry.id   AF-A0A2S3UT59-F1
#
_cell.length_a   1.000
_cell.length_b   1.000
_cell.length_c   1.000
_cell.angle_alpha   90.00
_cell.angle_beta   90.00
_cell.angle_gamma   90.00
#
_symmetry.space_group_name_H-M   'P 1'
#
loop_
_entity.id
_entity.type
_entity.pdbx_description
1 polymer ?
#
loop_
_entity_poly.entity_id
_entity_poly.type
_entity_poly.pdbx_seq_one_letter_code
_entity_poly.pdbx_strand_id
1 'polypeptide(L)'
;MALEEVPFVVVAIVGALSGVVFIFLYNFACAPYRIERDAHELTKSRLRQIEADLPNYGTYEGDHEQLMLFVVNRIFPLIGGVRSMAEQIPDAPKIEDNQPLMEAIKSLAPLSSSPVEYIPLPKMIDAVNTIEANYALYVREIDRAMSNAKTNVYSLKDWEHWRSAHNAVEGEFEVIRKNSRLGALFRPTRKSRWGRLVGTANLTENCQLLQPEGTG
;
A
#
# COMPACT_ATOMS: atom_id res chain seq x y z
N MET A 1 -8.69 75.22 -1.08
CA MET A 1 -9.03 74.52 0.19
C MET A 1 -9.02 73.01 -0.08
N ALA A 2 -7.84 72.39 -0.13
CA ALA A 2 -7.70 70.96 -0.51
C ALA A 2 -6.68 70.22 0.37
N LEU A 3 -6.37 70.75 1.56
CA LEU A 3 -5.30 70.24 2.44
C LEU A 3 -5.80 69.64 3.76
N GLU A 4 -7.09 69.75 4.08
CA GLU A 4 -7.66 69.24 5.36
C GLU A 4 -8.26 67.82 5.27
N GLU A 5 -8.50 67.27 4.08
CA GLU A 5 -9.14 65.96 3.93
C GLU A 5 -8.15 64.78 3.87
N VAL A 6 -6.88 65.06 3.56
CA VAL A 6 -5.80 64.06 3.46
C VAL A 6 -5.59 63.27 4.77
N PRO A 7 -5.56 63.86 5.99
CA PRO A 7 -5.31 63.09 7.20
C PRO A 7 -6.47 62.14 7.55
N PHE A 8 -7.71 62.51 7.29
CA PHE A 8 -8.88 61.65 7.59
C PHE A 8 -8.95 60.43 6.68
N VAL A 9 -8.67 60.60 5.39
CA VAL A 9 -8.66 59.49 4.42
C VAL A 9 -7.54 58.50 4.74
N VAL A 10 -6.35 58.99 5.09
CA VAL A 10 -5.22 58.12 5.47
C VAL A 10 -5.52 57.34 6.77
N VAL A 11 -6.11 57.98 7.78
CA VAL A 11 -6.51 57.31 9.03
C VAL A 11 -7.58 56.25 8.77
N ALA A 12 -8.57 56.52 7.92
CA ALA A 12 -9.59 55.54 7.54
C ALA A 12 -9.01 54.33 6.81
N ILE A 13 -8.06 54.56 5.89
CA ILE A 13 -7.38 53.48 5.15
C ILE A 13 -6.52 52.63 6.10
N VAL A 14 -5.74 53.26 6.99
CA VAL A 14 -4.91 52.55 7.97
C VAL A 14 -5.77 51.76 8.96
N GLY A 15 -6.91 52.31 9.40
CA GLY A 15 -7.87 51.61 10.24
C GLY A 15 -8.48 50.39 9.54
N ALA A 16 -8.90 50.55 8.28
CA ALA A 16 -9.46 49.45 7.49
C ALA A 16 -8.43 48.33 7.24
N LEU A 17 -7.20 48.69 6.86
CA LEU A 17 -6.12 47.73 6.65
C LEU A 17 -5.75 47.01 7.95
N SER A 18 -5.69 47.72 9.08
CA SER A 18 -5.40 47.10 10.38
C SER A 18 -6.49 46.11 10.79
N GLY A 19 -7.76 46.43 10.54
CA GLY A 19 -8.87 45.51 10.78
C GLY A 19 -8.78 44.23 9.94
N VAL A 20 -8.45 44.34 8.65
CA VAL A 20 -8.25 43.17 7.77
C VAL A 20 -7.08 42.32 8.24
N VAL A 21 -5.96 42.93 8.64
CA VAL A 21 -4.80 42.21 9.18
C VAL A 21 -5.14 41.50 10.48
N PHE A 22 -5.91 42.11 11.39
CA PHE A 22 -6.37 41.46 12.61
C PHE A 22 -7.27 40.25 12.35
N ILE A 23 -8.20 40.37 11.39
CA ILE A 23 -9.06 39.25 10.99
C ILE A 23 -8.23 38.13 10.35
N PHE A 24 -7.21 38.47 9.55
CA PHE A 24 -6.31 37.50 8.95
C PHE A 24 -5.49 36.75 10.01
N LEU A 25 -4.89 37.47 10.95
CA LEU A 25 -4.10 36.88 12.05
C LEU A 25 -4.97 36.03 12.98
N TYR A 26 -6.20 36.47 13.27
CA TYR A 26 -7.16 35.69 14.05
C TYR A 26 -7.53 34.38 13.34
N ASN A 27 -7.83 34.44 12.04
CA ASN A 27 -8.11 33.23 11.26
C ASN A 27 -6.88 32.32 11.15
N PHE A 28 -5.68 32.86 11.03
CA PHE A 28 -4.44 32.10 10.98
C PHE A 28 -4.16 31.39 12.31
N ALA A 29 -4.36 32.06 13.44
CA ALA A 29 -4.19 31.48 14.77
C ALA A 29 -5.24 30.40 15.09
N CYS A 30 -6.48 30.57 14.62
CA CYS A 30 -7.57 29.61 14.85
C CYS A 30 -7.66 28.49 13.78
N ALA A 31 -6.98 28.64 12.64
CA ALA A 31 -6.92 27.63 11.58
C ALA A 31 -6.44 26.25 12.04
N PRO A 32 -5.33 26.09 12.79
CA PRO A 32 -4.86 24.78 13.21
C PRO A 32 -5.90 24.08 14.09
N TYR A 33 -6.53 24.79 15.04
CA TYR A 33 -7.57 24.23 15.89
C TYR A 33 -8.82 23.82 15.09
N ARG A 34 -9.22 24.61 14.08
CA ARG A 34 -10.33 24.23 13.19
C ARG A 34 -10.00 23.00 12.36
N ILE A 35 -8.79 22.91 11.82
CA ILE A 35 -8.34 21.76 11.01
C ILE A 35 -8.32 20.49 11.88
N GLU A 36 -7.76 20.56 13.09
CA GLU A 36 -7.74 19.42 14.01
C GLU A 36 -9.14 18.99 14.46
N ARG A 37 -10.00 19.95 14.80
CA ARG A 37 -11.39 19.68 15.19
C ARG A 37 -12.18 19.06 14.03
N ASP A 38 -12.07 19.62 12.83
CA ASP A 38 -12.80 19.12 11.65
C ASP A 38 -12.28 17.73 11.25
N ALA A 39 -10.97 17.46 11.39
CA ALA A 39 -10.39 16.11 11.21
C ALA A 39 -10.88 15.11 12.29
N HIS A 40 -10.99 15.55 13.54
CA HIS A 40 -11.51 14.73 14.64
C HIS A 40 -13.00 14.43 14.46
N GLU A 41 -13.81 15.41 14.01
CA GLU A 41 -15.23 15.19 13.71
C GLU A 41 -15.43 14.31 12.46
N LEU A 42 -14.59 14.45 11.44
CA LEU A 42 -14.59 13.55 10.28
C LEU A 42 -14.26 12.11 10.72
N THR A 43 -13.29 11.94 11.62
CA THR A 43 -12.92 10.62 12.14
C THR A 43 -14.05 10.03 12.99
N LYS A 44 -14.68 10.84 13.84
CA LYS A 44 -15.80 10.42 14.70
C LYS A 44 -17.06 10.09 13.90
N SER A 45 -17.35 10.82 12.83
CA SER A 45 -18.46 10.52 11.92
C SER A 45 -18.22 9.24 11.11
N ARG A 46 -16.99 9.00 10.64
CA ARG A 46 -16.59 7.72 10.03
C ARG A 46 -16.70 6.56 11.01
N LEU A 47 -16.25 6.72 12.25
CA LEU A 47 -16.38 5.69 13.28
C LEU A 47 -17.85 5.36 13.57
N ARG A 48 -18.71 6.38 13.66
CA ARG A 48 -20.15 6.19 13.84
C ARG A 48 -20.83 5.54 12.63
N GLN A 49 -20.40 5.83 11.41
CA GLN A 49 -20.86 5.09 10.22
C GLN A 49 -20.44 3.62 10.29
N ILE A 50 -19.19 3.35 10.65
CA ILE A 50 -18.69 1.97 10.83
C ILE A 50 -19.46 1.24 11.95
N GLU A 51 -19.75 1.91 13.07
CA GLU A 51 -20.56 1.38 14.18
C GLU A 51 -22.04 1.20 13.83
N ALA A 52 -22.60 2.06 12.98
CA ALA A 52 -23.96 1.91 12.48
C ALA A 52 -24.09 0.78 11.44
N ASP A 53 -23.02 0.51 10.71
CA ASP A 53 -22.95 -0.59 9.75
C ASP A 53 -22.59 -1.94 10.42
N LEU A 54 -22.01 -1.93 11.64
CA LEU A 54 -21.68 -3.10 12.47
C LEU A 54 -22.81 -4.14 12.63
N PRO A 55 -24.08 -3.77 12.92
CA PRO A 55 -25.18 -4.73 12.95
C PRO A 55 -25.68 -5.19 11.56
N ASN A 56 -25.26 -4.53 10.47
CA ASN A 56 -25.53 -4.95 9.08
C ASN A 56 -24.39 -5.79 8.47
N TYR A 57 -23.21 -5.85 9.09
CA TYR A 57 -22.16 -6.78 8.69
C TYR A 57 -22.52 -8.17 9.19
N GLY A 58 -23.21 -8.93 8.34
CA GLY A 58 -23.29 -10.37 8.49
C GLY A 58 -21.89 -10.98 8.64
N THR A 59 -21.84 -12.13 9.32
CA THR A 59 -20.79 -13.14 9.17
C THR A 59 -20.10 -13.05 7.80
N TYR A 60 -18.76 -13.09 7.75
CA TYR A 60 -17.92 -13.22 6.54
C TYR A 60 -18.75 -13.48 5.27
N GLU A 61 -19.29 -12.41 4.67
CA GLU A 61 -20.05 -12.57 3.43
C GLU A 61 -19.06 -12.99 2.33
N GLY A 62 -19.51 -13.74 1.32
CA GLY A 62 -18.60 -14.43 0.38
C GLY A 62 -17.52 -13.56 -0.27
N ASP A 63 -17.78 -12.26 -0.52
CA ASP A 63 -16.80 -11.32 -1.05
C ASP A 63 -15.69 -10.97 -0.02
N HIS A 64 -16.07 -10.83 1.26
CA HIS A 64 -15.16 -10.56 2.37
C HIS A 64 -14.27 -11.77 2.65
N GLU A 65 -14.87 -12.97 2.75
CA GLU A 65 -14.14 -14.21 2.92
C GLU A 65 -13.15 -14.46 1.78
N GLN A 66 -13.59 -14.24 0.53
CA GLN A 66 -12.73 -14.40 -0.64
C GLN A 66 -11.51 -13.47 -0.58
N LEU A 67 -11.69 -12.20 -0.21
CA LEU A 67 -10.56 -11.27 -0.10
C LEU A 67 -9.65 -11.59 1.09
N MET A 68 -10.22 -12.01 2.22
CA MET A 68 -9.45 -12.47 3.37
C MET A 68 -8.58 -13.68 3.00
N LEU A 69 -9.15 -14.70 2.37
CA LEU A 69 -8.42 -15.90 1.93
C LEU A 69 -7.33 -15.54 0.92
N PHE A 70 -7.58 -14.60 0.02
CA PHE A 70 -6.56 -14.10 -0.89
C PHE A 70 -5.40 -13.43 -0.14
N VAL A 71 -5.68 -12.57 0.85
CA VAL A 71 -4.64 -11.92 1.65
C VAL A 71 -3.80 -12.98 2.39
N VAL A 72 -4.45 -13.89 3.10
CA VAL A 72 -3.79 -14.88 3.96
C VAL A 72 -3.00 -15.90 3.13
N ASN A 73 -3.60 -16.43 2.06
CA ASN A 73 -3.02 -17.55 1.30
C ASN A 73 -2.11 -17.11 0.15
N ARG A 74 -2.13 -15.83 -0.23
CA ARG A 74 -1.36 -15.33 -1.39
C ARG A 74 -0.48 -14.15 -1.05
N ILE A 75 -1.02 -13.09 -0.46
CA ILE A 75 -0.24 -11.88 -0.17
C ILE A 75 0.83 -12.15 0.90
N PHE A 76 0.49 -12.76 2.03
CA PHE A 76 1.51 -13.01 3.06
C PHE A 76 2.66 -13.93 2.58
N PRO A 77 2.39 -15.06 1.90
CA PRO A 77 3.47 -15.84 1.28
C PRO A 77 4.30 -15.05 0.27
N LEU A 78 3.67 -14.20 -0.56
CA LEU A 78 4.37 -13.36 -1.52
C LEU A 78 5.37 -12.41 -0.84
N ILE A 79 4.92 -11.71 0.21
CA ILE A 79 5.76 -10.78 0.97
C ILE A 79 6.91 -11.53 1.66
N GLY A 80 6.65 -12.72 2.21
CA GLY A 80 7.69 -13.59 2.76
C GLY A 80 8.75 -13.98 1.73
N GLY A 81 8.32 -14.36 0.53
CA GLY A 81 9.21 -14.68 -0.60
C GLY A 81 10.06 -13.48 -1.04
N VAL A 82 9.48 -12.28 -1.13
CA VAL A 82 10.26 -11.07 -1.46
C VAL A 82 11.31 -10.78 -0.41
N ARG A 83 10.97 -10.88 0.89
CA ARG A 83 11.94 -10.62 1.97
C ARG A 83 13.13 -11.57 1.87
N SER A 84 12.86 -12.88 1.71
CA SER A 84 13.90 -13.90 1.55
C SER A 84 14.79 -13.67 0.32
N MET A 85 14.22 -13.21 -0.80
CA MET A 85 14.98 -12.87 -2.00
C MET A 85 15.80 -11.58 -1.84
N ALA A 86 15.21 -10.53 -1.26
CA ALA A 86 15.87 -9.24 -1.08
C ALA A 86 17.09 -9.33 -0.14
N GLU A 87 17.05 -10.23 0.85
CA GLU A 87 18.20 -10.50 1.73
C GLU A 87 19.43 -11.02 0.97
N GLN A 88 19.23 -11.70 -0.16
CA GLN A 88 20.31 -12.29 -0.95
C GLN A 88 20.88 -11.31 -1.99
N ILE A 89 20.13 -10.25 -2.35
CA ILE A 89 20.50 -9.31 -3.41
C ILE A 89 21.16 -8.06 -2.78
N PRO A 90 22.47 -7.82 -2.99
CA PRO A 90 23.25 -6.80 -2.26
C PRO A 90 22.71 -5.36 -2.33
N ASP A 91 21.96 -5.02 -3.37
CA ASP A 91 21.39 -3.69 -3.61
C ASP A 91 19.86 -3.72 -3.79
N ALA A 92 19.20 -4.82 -3.41
CA ALA A 92 17.76 -4.85 -3.49
C ALA A 92 17.15 -3.90 -2.44
N PRO A 93 16.12 -3.14 -2.82
CA PRO A 93 15.36 -2.35 -1.87
C PRO A 93 14.71 -3.29 -0.86
N LYS A 94 14.80 -2.95 0.42
CA LYS A 94 14.16 -3.74 1.47
C LYS A 94 12.67 -3.39 1.51
N ILE A 95 11.85 -4.35 1.93
CA ILE A 95 10.41 -4.10 2.10
C ILE A 95 10.20 -3.05 3.19
N GLU A 96 11.02 -3.13 4.23
CA GLU A 96 11.02 -2.28 5.41
C GLU A 96 11.23 -0.79 5.07
N ASP A 97 11.92 -0.50 3.98
CA ASP A 97 12.19 0.87 3.52
C ASP A 97 10.98 1.49 2.78
N ASN A 98 10.02 0.66 2.33
CA ASN A 98 8.80 1.11 1.67
C ASN A 98 7.69 1.31 2.70
N GLN A 99 7.65 2.52 3.28
CA GLN A 99 6.71 2.85 4.36
C GLN A 99 5.22 2.62 3.99
N PRO A 100 4.71 3.05 2.81
CA PRO A 100 3.32 2.76 2.42
C PRO A 100 3.01 1.26 2.34
N LEU A 101 3.94 0.46 1.80
CA LEU A 101 3.80 -0.99 1.72
C LEU A 101 3.77 -1.62 3.12
N MET A 102 4.67 -1.18 4.01
CA MET A 102 4.74 -1.67 5.39
C MET A 102 3.49 -1.33 6.21
N GLU A 103 2.96 -0.12 6.06
CA GLU A 103 1.72 0.28 6.73
C GLU A 103 0.52 -0.56 6.25
N ALA A 104 0.42 -0.81 4.94
CA ALA A 104 -0.60 -1.68 4.38
C ALA A 104 -0.49 -3.13 4.89
N ILE A 105 0.72 -3.70 4.92
CA ILE A 105 0.95 -5.05 5.47
C ILE A 105 0.58 -5.11 6.95
N LYS A 106 1.00 -4.12 7.75
CA LYS A 106 0.67 -4.05 9.19
C LYS A 106 -0.82 -3.93 9.42
N SER A 107 -1.55 -3.19 8.58
CA SER A 107 -3.00 -3.06 8.69
C SER A 107 -3.74 -4.39 8.48
N LEU A 108 -3.13 -5.33 7.76
CA LEU A 108 -3.66 -6.67 7.50
C LEU A 108 -3.16 -7.72 8.49
N ALA A 109 -2.14 -7.41 9.31
CA ALA A 109 -1.55 -8.35 10.25
C ALA A 109 -2.55 -9.07 11.18
N PRO A 110 -3.66 -8.46 11.63
CA PRO A 110 -4.66 -9.17 12.44
C PRO A 110 -5.34 -10.37 11.73
N LEU A 111 -5.19 -10.51 10.40
CA LEU A 111 -5.66 -11.69 9.67
C LEU A 111 -4.76 -12.92 9.83
N SER A 112 -3.52 -12.75 10.29
CA SER A 112 -2.60 -13.86 10.55
C SER A 112 -2.65 -14.38 11.98
N SER A 113 -3.37 -13.70 12.87
CA SER A 113 -3.58 -14.13 14.26
C SER A 113 -4.74 -15.11 14.40
N SER A 114 -4.70 -15.93 15.46
CA SER A 114 -5.79 -16.81 15.86
C SER A 114 -6.32 -16.40 17.25
N PRO A 115 -7.62 -16.11 17.42
CA PRO A 115 -8.65 -16.05 16.38
C PRO A 115 -8.42 -14.88 15.40
N VAL A 116 -8.94 -15.01 14.18
CA VAL A 116 -8.85 -13.97 13.15
C VAL A 116 -9.67 -12.76 13.60
N GLU A 117 -9.05 -11.58 13.66
CA GLU A 117 -9.79 -10.35 13.95
C GLU A 117 -10.54 -9.85 12.71
N TYR A 118 -11.72 -9.27 12.93
CA TYR A 118 -12.51 -8.71 11.84
C TYR A 118 -11.86 -7.43 11.29
N ILE A 119 -11.53 -7.43 10.00
CA ILE A 119 -11.08 -6.25 9.26
C ILE A 119 -12.17 -5.84 8.26
N PRO A 120 -12.65 -4.58 8.26
CA PRO A 120 -13.64 -4.11 7.28
C PRO A 120 -13.17 -4.28 5.83
N LEU A 121 -14.08 -4.73 4.95
CA LEU A 121 -13.80 -4.96 3.53
C LEU A 121 -13.14 -3.76 2.81
N PRO A 122 -13.60 -2.50 2.97
CA PRO A 122 -12.94 -1.35 2.35
C PRO A 122 -11.47 -1.19 2.77
N LYS A 123 -11.15 -1.44 4.05
CA LYS A 123 -9.78 -1.36 4.54
C LYS A 123 -8.88 -2.42 3.91
N MET A 124 -9.40 -3.64 3.72
CA MET A 124 -8.66 -4.70 3.03
C MET A 124 -8.38 -4.32 1.57
N ILE A 125 -9.37 -3.76 0.87
CA ILE A 125 -9.22 -3.31 -0.52
C ILE A 125 -8.15 -2.23 -0.63
N ASP A 126 -8.19 -1.21 0.23
CA ASP A 126 -7.21 -0.13 0.25
C ASP A 126 -5.79 -0.64 0.52
N ALA A 127 -5.65 -1.58 1.45
CA ALA A 127 -4.37 -2.23 1.75
C ALA A 127 -3.86 -3.03 0.55
N VAL A 128 -4.71 -3.86 -0.07
CA VAL A 128 -4.35 -4.64 -1.28
C VAL A 128 -3.92 -3.73 -2.43
N ASN A 129 -4.65 -2.65 -2.68
CA ASN A 129 -4.30 -1.66 -3.72
C ASN A 129 -2.96 -0.97 -3.43
N THR A 130 -2.70 -0.66 -2.16
CA THR A 130 -1.43 -0.04 -1.73
C THR A 130 -0.27 -1.00 -1.91
N ILE A 131 -0.45 -2.28 -1.57
CA ILE A 131 0.55 -3.33 -1.78
C ILE A 131 0.81 -3.49 -3.27
N GLU A 132 -0.23 -3.66 -4.08
CA GLU A 132 -0.13 -3.80 -5.54
C GLU A 132 0.64 -2.63 -6.18
N ALA A 133 0.35 -1.39 -5.78
CA ALA A 133 0.98 -0.20 -6.32
C ALA A 133 2.49 -0.12 -6.03
N ASN A 134 2.95 -0.71 -4.93
CA ASN A 134 4.34 -0.65 -4.47
C ASN A 134 5.14 -1.92 -4.79
N TYR A 135 4.47 -3.03 -5.11
CA TYR A 135 5.08 -4.33 -5.34
C TYR A 135 5.92 -4.40 -6.63
N ALA A 136 5.53 -3.68 -7.68
CA ALA A 136 6.16 -3.76 -9.01
C ALA A 136 7.67 -3.48 -9.02
N LEU A 137 8.17 -2.71 -8.05
CA LEU A 137 9.57 -2.39 -7.92
C LEU A 137 10.40 -3.63 -7.53
N TYR A 138 9.90 -4.45 -6.61
CA TYR A 138 10.57 -5.68 -6.17
C TYR A 138 10.64 -6.72 -7.28
N VAL A 139 9.58 -6.87 -8.08
CA VAL A 139 9.58 -7.77 -9.24
C VAL A 139 10.70 -7.43 -10.20
N ARG A 140 10.84 -6.15 -10.54
CA ARG A 140 11.88 -5.68 -11.46
C ARG A 140 13.28 -5.96 -10.93
N GLU A 141 13.51 -5.73 -9.64
CA GLU A 141 14.82 -5.93 -9.03
C GLU A 141 15.19 -7.41 -8.92
N ILE A 142 14.23 -8.28 -8.56
CA ILE A 142 14.42 -9.73 -8.53
C ILE A 142 14.67 -10.26 -9.95
N ASP A 143 13.87 -9.86 -10.94
CA ASP A 143 14.06 -10.27 -12.35
C ASP A 143 15.42 -9.80 -12.89
N ARG A 144 15.84 -8.57 -12.57
CA ARG A 144 17.15 -8.01 -12.95
C ARG A 144 18.28 -8.81 -12.33
N ALA A 145 18.19 -9.11 -11.03
CA ALA A 145 19.20 -9.88 -10.30
C ALA A 145 19.38 -11.27 -10.91
N MET A 146 18.28 -11.94 -11.25
CA MET A 146 18.29 -13.28 -11.85
C MET A 146 18.79 -13.30 -13.30
N SER A 147 18.51 -12.23 -14.07
CA SER A 147 18.98 -12.12 -15.46
C SER A 147 20.50 -11.85 -15.55
N ASN A 148 21.08 -11.23 -14.53
CA ASN A 148 22.50 -10.89 -14.48
C ASN A 148 23.39 -12.04 -13.98
N ALA A 149 23.05 -13.28 -14.35
CA ALA A 149 23.53 -14.58 -13.86
C ALA A 149 25.04 -14.88 -13.90
N LYS A 150 25.92 -13.89 -14.07
CA LYS A 150 27.38 -14.07 -14.10
C LYS A 150 28.05 -14.16 -12.73
N THR A 151 27.36 -13.88 -11.62
CA THR A 151 28.07 -13.67 -10.34
C THR A 151 27.37 -14.10 -9.04
N ASN A 152 26.11 -14.52 -9.03
CA ASN A 152 25.39 -14.60 -7.75
C ASN A 152 24.85 -15.99 -7.38
N VAL A 153 25.23 -16.42 -6.17
CA VAL A 153 24.79 -17.62 -5.44
C VAL A 153 23.40 -17.34 -4.86
N TYR A 154 22.38 -17.21 -5.72
CA TYR A 154 21.01 -17.14 -5.25
C TYR A 154 20.46 -18.55 -5.05
N SER A 155 19.72 -18.73 -3.95
CA SER A 155 19.00 -19.97 -3.70
C SER A 155 17.94 -20.18 -4.78
N LEU A 156 18.15 -21.16 -5.66
CA LEU A 156 17.17 -21.59 -6.67
C LEU A 156 15.80 -21.86 -6.05
N LYS A 157 15.82 -22.39 -4.83
CA LYS A 157 14.64 -22.75 -4.05
C LYS A 157 13.85 -21.51 -3.63
N ASP A 158 14.54 -20.45 -3.19
CA ASP A 158 13.87 -19.22 -2.75
C ASP A 158 13.33 -18.44 -3.95
N TRP A 159 14.06 -18.47 -5.07
CA TRP A 159 13.56 -17.92 -6.33
C TRP A 159 12.30 -18.65 -6.80
N GLU A 160 12.31 -19.98 -6.81
CA GLU A 160 11.15 -20.79 -7.20
C GLU A 160 9.96 -20.58 -6.25
N HIS A 161 10.23 -20.46 -4.95
CA HIS A 161 9.21 -20.16 -3.95
C HIS A 161 8.55 -18.79 -4.19
N TRP A 162 9.37 -17.74 -4.39
CA TRP A 162 8.88 -16.40 -4.73
C TRP A 162 8.11 -16.41 -6.06
N ARG A 163 8.65 -17.04 -7.10
CA ARG A 163 8.02 -17.14 -8.44
C ARG A 163 6.65 -17.80 -8.35
N SER A 164 6.56 -18.91 -7.63
CA SER A 164 5.30 -19.64 -7.43
C SER A 164 4.29 -18.78 -6.69
N ALA A 165 4.70 -18.08 -5.62
CA ALA A 165 3.83 -17.18 -4.87
C ALA A 165 3.36 -15.99 -5.74
N HIS A 166 4.26 -15.40 -6.51
CA HIS A 166 3.96 -14.29 -7.42
C HIS A 166 2.93 -14.67 -8.49
N ASN A 167 3.16 -15.80 -9.18
CA ASN A 167 2.24 -16.27 -10.22
C ASN A 167 0.87 -16.66 -9.63
N ALA A 168 0.83 -17.18 -8.39
CA ALA A 168 -0.42 -17.48 -7.70
C ALA A 168 -1.22 -16.20 -7.35
N VAL A 169 -0.54 -15.13 -6.91
CA VAL A 169 -1.17 -13.83 -6.67
C VAL A 169 -1.75 -13.27 -7.97
N GLU A 170 -0.98 -13.27 -9.06
CA GLU A 170 -1.46 -12.75 -10.36
C GLU A 170 -2.70 -13.50 -10.86
N GLY A 171 -2.65 -14.83 -10.83
CA GLY A 171 -3.76 -15.66 -11.31
C GLY A 171 -5.03 -15.50 -10.47
N GLU A 172 -4.90 -15.46 -9.14
CA GLU A 172 -6.06 -15.36 -8.24
C GLU A 172 -6.63 -13.93 -8.20
N PHE A 173 -5.77 -12.91 -8.28
CA PHE A 173 -6.21 -11.51 -8.37
C PHE A 173 -7.01 -11.25 -9.65
N GLU A 174 -6.63 -11.87 -10.77
CA GLU A 174 -7.40 -11.78 -12.01
C GLU A 174 -8.81 -12.37 -11.88
N VAL A 175 -8.99 -13.42 -11.07
CA VAL A 175 -10.32 -13.98 -10.76
C VAL A 175 -11.14 -12.99 -9.93
N ILE A 176 -10.55 -12.41 -8.89
CA ILE A 176 -11.19 -11.40 -8.03
C ILE A 176 -11.62 -10.18 -8.85
N ARG A 177 -10.76 -9.72 -9.77
CA ARG A 177 -11.04 -8.58 -10.65
C ARG A 177 -12.18 -8.85 -11.63
N LYS A 178 -12.30 -10.08 -12.11
CA LYS A 178 -13.38 -10.51 -13.02
C LYS A 178 -14.71 -10.76 -12.30
N ASN A 179 -14.70 -10.94 -10.98
CA ASN A 179 -15.92 -11.04 -10.19
C ASN A 179 -16.72 -9.73 -10.31
N SER A 180 -17.98 -9.83 -10.71
CA SER A 180 -18.87 -8.67 -10.93
C SER A 180 -19.09 -7.80 -9.67
N ARG A 181 -19.04 -8.40 -8.48
CA ARG A 181 -19.25 -7.72 -7.19
C ARG A 181 -17.95 -7.13 -6.68
N LEU A 182 -16.93 -7.96 -6.47
CA LEU A 182 -15.62 -7.52 -5.96
C LEU A 182 -14.87 -6.62 -6.95
N GLY A 183 -14.86 -6.97 -8.24
CA GLY A 183 -14.20 -6.19 -9.29
C GLY A 183 -14.77 -4.78 -9.46
N ALA A 184 -16.03 -4.54 -9.07
CA ALA A 184 -16.60 -3.21 -9.05
C ALA A 184 -15.95 -2.30 -7.99
N LEU A 185 -15.45 -2.88 -6.89
CA LEU A 185 -14.78 -2.17 -5.81
C LEU A 185 -13.33 -1.79 -6.17
N PHE A 186 -12.73 -2.44 -7.17
CA PHE A 186 -11.40 -2.13 -7.70
C PHE A 186 -11.44 -1.16 -8.91
N ARG A 187 -12.53 -0.40 -9.09
CA ARG A 187 -12.69 0.53 -10.23
C ARG A 187 -11.98 1.88 -10.03
N PRO A 188 -11.50 2.54 -11.10
CA PRO A 188 -11.60 2.13 -12.51
C PRO A 188 -10.77 0.88 -12.78
N THR A 189 -11.26 0.00 -13.68
CA THR A 189 -10.63 -1.27 -14.03
C THR A 189 -9.25 -1.01 -14.64
N ARG A 190 -8.24 -0.92 -13.78
CA ARG A 190 -6.84 -0.74 -14.17
C ARG A 190 -6.25 -2.12 -14.51
N LYS A 191 -5.17 -2.13 -15.30
CA LYS A 191 -4.37 -3.35 -15.45
C LYS A 191 -3.75 -3.70 -14.09
N SER A 192 -3.72 -4.98 -13.76
CA SER A 192 -2.96 -5.51 -12.63
C SER A 192 -1.55 -4.93 -12.65
N ARG A 193 -1.08 -4.45 -11.51
CA ARG A 193 0.30 -3.95 -11.34
C ARG A 193 1.18 -4.95 -10.60
N TRP A 194 0.65 -6.12 -10.27
CA TRP A 194 1.42 -7.22 -9.68
C TRP A 194 2.59 -7.62 -10.58
N GLY A 195 2.45 -7.49 -11.91
CA GLY A 195 3.50 -7.77 -12.88
C GLY A 195 2.98 -8.62 -14.01
N ARG A 196 3.88 -9.39 -14.63
CA ARG A 196 3.56 -10.45 -15.60
C ARG A 196 3.95 -11.78 -14.98
N LEU A 197 3.32 -12.87 -15.43
CA LEU A 197 3.76 -14.21 -15.05
C LEU A 197 5.26 -14.38 -15.32
N VAL A 198 5.96 -14.83 -14.28
CA VAL A 198 7.39 -15.12 -14.34
C VAL A 198 7.55 -16.56 -14.78
N GLY A 199 8.20 -16.74 -15.94
CA GLY A 199 8.47 -18.07 -16.50
C GLY A 199 9.48 -18.85 -15.67
N THR A 200 9.55 -20.16 -15.91
CA THR A 200 10.63 -21.00 -15.38
C THR A 200 11.97 -20.51 -15.93
N ALA A 201 12.96 -20.33 -15.06
CA ALA A 201 14.30 -19.99 -15.51
C ALA A 201 14.83 -21.20 -16.31
N ASN A 202 15.26 -20.97 -17.56
CA ASN A 202 16.00 -21.96 -18.34
C ASN A 202 17.39 -22.11 -17.70
N LEU A 203 17.47 -22.83 -16.59
CA LEU A 203 18.68 -23.02 -15.80
C LEU A 203 19.57 -24.15 -16.33
N THR A 204 19.24 -24.70 -17.50
CA THR A 204 19.97 -25.82 -18.12
C THR A 204 21.39 -25.46 -18.54
N GLU A 205 21.75 -24.17 -18.65
CA GLU A 205 23.10 -23.75 -19.08
C GLU A 205 23.98 -23.16 -17.98
N ASN A 206 23.44 -22.75 -16.82
CA ASN A 206 24.23 -22.04 -15.78
C ASN A 206 24.31 -22.74 -14.42
N CYS A 207 23.60 -23.86 -14.19
CA CYS A 207 23.63 -24.60 -12.93
C CYS A 207 24.69 -25.73 -12.85
N GLN A 208 25.76 -25.70 -13.66
CA GLN A 208 26.83 -26.70 -13.58
C GLN A 208 27.92 -26.41 -12.52
N LEU A 209 27.83 -25.33 -11.74
CA LEU A 209 28.92 -24.94 -10.83
C LEU A 209 28.55 -24.96 -9.35
N LEU A 210 27.92 -26.04 -8.88
CA LEU A 210 27.92 -26.41 -7.45
C LEU A 210 27.82 -27.93 -7.31
N GLN A 211 28.75 -28.68 -7.93
CA GLN A 211 29.10 -29.98 -7.38
C GLN A 211 30.23 -29.75 -6.38
N PRO A 212 30.10 -30.16 -5.11
CA PRO A 212 31.24 -30.20 -4.21
C PRO A 212 32.23 -31.20 -4.82
N GLU A 213 33.43 -30.75 -5.17
CA GLU A 213 34.51 -31.66 -5.49
C GLU A 213 34.65 -32.63 -4.32
N GLY A 214 34.42 -33.91 -4.60
CA GLY A 214 34.54 -34.97 -3.62
C GLY A 214 35.95 -34.98 -3.05
N THR A 215 36.05 -34.81 -1.74
CA THR A 215 37.22 -35.24 -0.98
C THR A 215 36.97 -36.66 -0.50
N GLY A 216 37.42 -37.62 -1.30
CA GLY A 216 37.58 -39.03 -0.97
C GLY A 216 38.95 -39.50 -1.42
#